data_AF-A0A011PCQ8-F1
#
_entry.id   AF-A0A011PCQ8-F1
#
_cell.length_a   1.000
_cell.length_b   1.000
_cell.length_c   1.000
_cell.angle_alpha   90.00
_cell.angle_beta   90.00
_cell.angle_gamma   90.00
#
_symmetry.space_group_name_H-M   'P 1'
#
loop_
_entity.id
_entity.type
_entity.pdbx_description
1 polymer ?
#
loop_
_entity_poly.entity_id
_entity_poly.type
_entity_poly.pdbx_seq_one_letter_code
_entity_poly.pdbx_strand_id
1 'polypeptide(L)' 'MQTLSAQTIRHLMRKHHKTIRGIAKEWNLTLKRVRYVREHGVEGEVFVMDWLEILTGDPGPMPAWVARPD' A
#
# COMPACT_ATOMS: atom_id res chain seq x y z
N MET A 1 -11.54 7.89 -9.03
CA MET A 1 -10.46 8.25 -8.09
C MET A 1 -9.80 6.95 -7.66
N GLN A 2 -8.47 6.81 -7.78
CA GLN A 2 -7.80 5.53 -7.47
C GLN A 2 -7.64 5.36 -5.96
N THR A 3 -7.88 4.14 -5.46
CA THR A 3 -7.80 3.84 -4.02
C THR A 3 -7.20 2.45 -3.77
N LEU A 4 -6.51 2.30 -2.64
CA LEU A 4 -6.18 1.00 -2.06
C LEU A 4 -6.91 0.88 -0.72
N SER A 5 -7.86 -0.03 -0.64
CA SER A 5 -8.57 -0.28 0.61
C SER A 5 -7.63 -0.80 1.69
N ALA A 6 -7.97 -0.56 2.96
CA ALA A 6 -7.26 -1.13 4.10
C ALA A 6 -7.18 -2.66 4.05
N GLN A 7 -8.18 -3.32 3.44
CA GLN A 7 -8.19 -4.78 3.28
C GLN A 7 -7.13 -5.23 2.27
N THR A 8 -7.02 -4.52 1.13
CA THR A 8 -5.99 -4.73 0.12
C THR A 8 -4.60 -4.51 0.69
N ILE A 9 -4.37 -3.41 1.41
CA ILE A 9 -3.09 -3.15 2.07
C ILE A 9 -2.70 -4.32 2.98
N ARG A 10 -3.63 -4.77 3.84
CA ARG A 10 -3.39 -5.91 4.74
C ARG A 10 -3.11 -7.21 3.99
N HIS A 11 -3.80 -7.46 2.88
CA HIS A 11 -3.55 -8.62 2.04
C HIS A 11 -2.15 -8.58 1.42
N LEU A 12 -1.77 -7.47 0.79
CA LEU A 12 -0.46 -7.30 0.15
C LEU A 12 0.67 -7.37 1.17
N MET A 13 0.53 -6.74 2.34
CA MET A 13 1.51 -6.87 3.42
C MET A 13 1.77 -8.34 3.80
N ARG A 14 0.71 -9.15 3.94
CA ARG A 14 0.85 -10.59 4.25
C ARG A 14 1.47 -11.36 3.10
N LYS A 15 1.01 -11.13 1.87
CA LYS A 15 1.46 -11.82 0.66
C LYS A 15 2.95 -11.58 0.37
N HIS A 16 3.41 -10.35 0.57
CA HIS A 16 4.80 -9.94 0.28
C HIS A 16 5.68 -9.86 1.54
N HIS A 17 5.22 -10.43 2.66
CA HIS A 17 5.94 -10.48 3.94
C HIS A 17 6.42 -9.10 4.45
N LYS A 18 5.71 -8.02 4.10
CA LYS A 18 6.03 -6.67 4.54
C LYS A 18 5.46 -6.42 5.95
N THR A 19 6.34 -6.05 6.89
CA THR A 19 5.95 -5.69 8.25
C THR A 19 5.91 -4.17 8.42
N ILE A 20 5.14 -3.67 9.40
CA ILE A 20 5.09 -2.22 9.70
C ILE A 20 6.49 -1.65 9.96
N ARG A 21 7.30 -2.37 10.76
CA ARG A 21 8.67 -1.97 11.10
C ARG A 21 9.60 -2.05 9.89
N GLY A 22 9.45 -3.08 9.07
CA GLY A 22 10.23 -3.26 7.84
C GLY A 22 9.99 -2.12 6.86
N ILE A 23 8.72 -1.84 6.54
CA ILE A 23 8.32 -0.73 5.65
C ILE A 23 8.86 0.59 6.18
N ALA A 24 8.62 0.89 7.46
CA ALA A 24 9.06 2.14 8.07
C ALA A 24 10.58 2.36 7.96
N LYS A 25 11.37 1.31 8.17
CA LYS A 25 12.83 1.35 8.07
C LYS A 25 13.31 1.50 6.63
N GLU A 26 12.77 0.70 5.71
CA GLU A 26 13.19 0.64 4.31
C GLU A 26 12.88 1.95 3.56
N TRP A 27 11.72 2.55 3.85
CA TRP A 27 11.22 3.72 3.13
C TRP A 27 11.29 5.03 3.92
N ASN A 28 11.99 5.05 5.05
CA ASN A 28 12.11 6.21 5.94
C ASN A 28 10.74 6.82 6.33
N LEU A 29 9.76 5.97 6.65
CA LEU A 29 8.43 6.37 7.08
C LEU A 29 8.28 6.23 8.60
N THR A 30 7.37 7.01 9.18
CA THR A 30 7.00 6.79 10.58
C THR A 30 6.16 5.54 10.74
N LEU A 31 6.33 4.80 11.85
CA LEU A 31 5.45 3.68 12.19
C LEU A 31 3.97 4.10 12.22
N LYS A 32 3.70 5.36 12.61
CA LYS A 32 2.35 5.95 12.64
C LYS A 32 1.75 6.02 11.25
N ARG A 33 2.50 6.47 10.23
CA ARG A 33 2.02 6.55 8.84
C ARG A 33 1.67 5.17 8.29
N VAL A 34 2.54 4.18 8.54
CA VAL A 34 2.30 2.81 8.06
C VAL A 34 1.09 2.17 8.76
N ARG A 35 0.89 2.41 10.06
CA ARG A 35 -0.32 1.97 10.77
C ARG A 35 -1.57 2.62 10.20
N TYR A 36 -1.53 3.93 9.98
CA TYR A 36 -2.66 4.68 9.44
C TYR A 36 -3.12 4.11 8.09
N VAL A 37 -2.19 3.87 7.14
CA VAL A 37 -2.54 3.31 5.83
C VAL A 37 -3.01 1.86 5.91
N ARG A 38 -2.45 1.05 6.83
CA ARG A 38 -2.95 -0.31 7.07
C ARG A 38 -4.40 -0.33 7.59
N GLU A 39 -4.79 0.68 8.36
CA GLU A 39 -6.12 0.79 8.99
C GLU A 39 -7.15 1.45 8.08
N HIS A 40 -6.74 2.47 7.31
CA HIS A 40 -7.66 3.34 6.55
C HIS A 40 -7.55 3.16 5.04
N GLY A 41 -6.50 2.50 4.55
CA GLY A 41 -6.17 2.50 3.13
C GLY A 41 -5.52 3.81 2.70
N VAL A 42 -5.52 4.04 1.39
CA VAL A 42 -4.97 5.25 0.78
C VAL A 42 -5.73 5.58 -0.50
N GLU A 43 -5.88 6.88 -0.76
CA GLU A 43 -6.59 7.39 -1.92
C GLU A 43 -5.72 8.41 -2.65
N GLY A 44 -5.95 8.59 -3.95
CA GLY A 44 -5.17 9.47 -4.80
C GLY A 44 -4.08 8.71 -5.54
N GLU A 45 -3.96 8.99 -6.84
CA GLU A 45 -3.13 8.23 -7.78
C GLU A 45 -1.67 8.10 -7.35
N VAL A 46 -1.04 9.22 -6.98
CA VAL A 46 0.37 9.23 -6.53
C VAL A 46 0.56 8.35 -5.30
N PHE A 47 -0.30 8.53 -4.28
CA PHE A 47 -0.16 7.76 -3.06
C PHE A 47 -0.45 6.27 -3.26
N VAL A 48 -1.39 5.92 -4.14
CA VAL A 48 -1.66 4.52 -4.48
C VAL A 48 -0.44 3.89 -5.14
N MET A 49 0.21 4.59 -6.08
CA MET A 49 1.43 4.09 -6.75
C MET A 49 2.58 3.88 -5.75
N ASP A 50 2.83 4.87 -4.89
CA ASP A 50 3.85 4.76 -3.83
C ASP A 50 3.60 3.52 -2.95
N TRP A 51 2.36 3.32 -2.51
CA TRP A 51 2.01 2.21 -1.63
C TRP A 51 1.99 0.87 -2.33
N LEU A 52 1.69 0.81 -3.63
CA LEU A 52 1.90 -0.41 -4.43
C LEU A 52 3.38 -0.76 -4.45
N GLU A 53 4.25 0.17 -4.85
CA GLU A 53 5.70 -0.04 -4.91
C GLU A 53 6.27 -0.50 -3.56
N ILE A 54 5.91 0.18 -2.48
CA ILE A 54 6.33 -0.18 -1.11
C ILE A 54 5.95 -1.63 -0.77
N LEU A 55 4.78 -2.09 -1.20
CA LEU A 55 4.21 -3.37 -0.79
C LEU A 55 4.61 -4.53 -1.71
N THR A 56 4.76 -4.30 -3.01
CA THR A 56 5.05 -5.34 -4.00
C THR A 56 6.52 -5.39 -4.39
N GLY A 57 7.27 -4.30 -4.21
CA GLY A 57 8.66 -4.15 -4.68
C GLY A 57 8.79 -4.01 -6.21
N ASP A 58 7.67 -4.00 -6.92
CA ASP A 58 7.55 -3.78 -8.35
C ASP A 58 6.32 -2.88 -8.54
N PRO A 59 6.49 -1.62 -8.98
CA PRO A 59 5.34 -0.75 -9.21
C PRO A 59 4.36 -1.38 -10.21
N GLY A 60 4.84 -2.24 -11.12
CA GLY A 60 4.08 -2.93 -12.16
C GLY A 60 3.24 -1.99 -13.02
N PRO A 61 2.66 -2.46 -14.15
CA PRO A 61 1.47 -1.80 -14.66
C PRO A 61 0.38 -1.94 -13.60
N MET A 62 -0.27 -0.82 -13.25
CA MET A 62 -1.32 -0.75 -12.24
C MET A 62 -2.28 -1.95 -12.35
N PRO A 63 -2.46 -2.77 -11.30
CA PRO A 63 -3.25 -3.98 -11.43
C PRO A 63 -4.70 -3.64 -11.77
N ALA A 64 -5.29 -4.32 -12.77
CA ALA A 64 -6.64 -4.05 -13.28
C ALA A 64 -7.76 -4.13 -12.23
N TRP A 65 -7.50 -4.75 -11.07
CA TRP A 65 -8.43 -4.83 -9.95
C TRP A 65 -8.34 -3.63 -8.98
N VAL A 66 -7.27 -2.84 -9.03
CA VAL A 66 -7.14 -1.56 -8.29
C VAL A 66 -7.94 -0.45 -8.99
N ALA A 67 -8.11 -0.54 -10.30
CA ALA A 67 -8.85 0.42 -11.11
C ALA A 67 -10.37 0.22 -11.10
N ARG A 68 -10.92 -0.76 -10.36
CA ARG A 68 -12.36 -0.99 -10.31
C ARG A 68 -12.99 -0.15 -9.19
N PRO A 69 -13.88 0.79 -9.51
CA PRO A 69 -14.78 1.32 -8.51
C PRO A 69 -15.81 0.24 -8.19
N ASP A 70 -15.96 -0.08 -6.91
CA ASP A 70 -17.15 -0.76 -6.40
C ASP A 70 -18.39 0.14 -6.56
#